data_AF-A0A0Q4DQJ7-F1
#
_entry.id   AF-A0A0Q4DQJ7-F1
#
_cell.length_a   1.000
_cell.length_b   1.000
_cell.length_c   1.000
_cell.angle_alpha   90.00
_cell.angle_beta   90.00
_cell.angle_gamma   90.00
#
_symmetry.space_group_name_H-M   'P 1'
#
loop_
_entity.id
_entity.type
_entity.pdbx_description
1 polymer ?
#
loop_
_entity_poly.entity_id
_entity_poly.type
_entity_poly.pdbx_seq_one_letter_code
_entity_poly.pdbx_strand_id
1 'polypeptide(L)'
;MDTATPTALATARILWAKVDTGFWVAHRGGEYFGCVDQVAGGFVSRDAHGVPVGRYDSLDTAKASLRSTTHPANVSRRRRLEQATVLTATGVGGTALALALTAGALAPYL
;
A
#
# COMPACT_ATOMS: atom_id res chain seq x y z
N MET A 1 22.56 37.38 21.71
CA MET A 1 22.57 35.90 21.74
C MET A 1 21.12 35.45 21.74
N ASP A 2 20.57 35.21 20.55
CA ASP A 2 19.20 34.70 20.40
C ASP A 2 19.20 33.20 20.65
N THR A 3 18.64 32.80 21.79
CA THR A 3 18.33 31.41 22.09
C THR A 3 17.12 31.01 21.27
N ALA A 4 17.36 30.31 20.14
CA ALA A 4 16.31 29.64 19.39
C ALA A 4 15.59 28.64 20.31
N THR A 5 14.33 28.92 20.63
CA THR A 5 13.46 27.98 21.34
C THR A 5 13.20 26.80 20.40
N PRO A 6 13.42 25.55 20.83
CA PRO A 6 13.07 24.40 19.99
C PRO A 6 11.55 24.42 19.83
N THR A 7 11.08 24.79 18.63
CA THR A 7 9.69 24.59 18.23
C THR A 7 9.42 23.10 18.36
N ALA A 8 8.75 22.70 19.43
CA ALA A 8 8.32 21.32 19.62
C ALA A 8 7.66 20.90 18.30
N LEU A 9 8.21 19.87 17.65
CA LEU A 9 7.67 19.27 16.43
C LEU A 9 6.19 19.00 16.68
N ALA A 10 5.34 19.92 16.24
CA ALA A 10 3.90 19.79 16.39
C ALA A 10 3.54 18.50 15.68
N THR A 11 3.16 17.47 16.43
CA THR A 11 2.80 16.18 15.86
C THR A 11 1.63 16.45 14.93
N ALA A 12 1.90 16.42 13.61
CA ALA A 12 0.93 16.81 12.62
C ALA A 12 -0.33 15.96 12.81
N ARG A 13 -1.47 16.62 13.06
CA ARG A 13 -2.77 15.96 13.27
C ARG A 13 -3.23 15.34 11.95
N ILE A 14 -3.88 14.17 12.05
CA ILE A 14 -4.55 13.56 10.91
C ILE A 14 -5.90 14.23 10.71
N LEU A 15 -6.09 14.81 9.53
CA LEU A 15 -7.33 15.37 9.02
C LEU A 15 -7.98 14.38 8.05
N TRP A 16 -9.30 14.42 7.92
CA TRP A 16 -10.05 13.49 7.09
C TRP A 16 -10.96 14.23 6.12
N ALA A 17 -10.86 13.88 4.84
CA ALA A 17 -11.77 14.32 3.80
C ALA A 17 -12.64 13.14 3.36
N LYS A 18 -13.94 13.35 3.22
CA LYS A 18 -14.80 12.40 2.49
C LYS A 18 -14.69 12.77 1.02
N VAL A 19 -14.13 11.89 0.20
CA VAL A 19 -13.88 12.15 -1.22
C VAL A 19 -14.99 11.60 -2.09
N ASP A 20 -15.57 10.46 -1.70
CA ASP A 20 -16.73 9.87 -2.35
C ASP A 20 -17.63 9.16 -1.31
N THR A 21 -18.78 8.67 -1.76
CA THR A 21 -19.63 7.76 -0.99
C THR A 21 -18.86 6.50 -0.64
N GLY A 22 -18.71 6.23 0.65
CA GLY A 22 -17.94 5.08 1.11
C GLY A 22 -16.43 5.27 1.08
N PHE A 23 -15.90 6.44 0.68
CA PHE A 23 -14.46 6.64 0.55
C PHE A 23 -13.96 7.90 1.27
N TRP A 24 -12.99 7.71 2.16
CA TRP A 24 -12.38 8.78 2.96
C TRP A 24 -10.86 8.76 2.85
N VAL A 25 -10.26 9.95 2.75
CA VAL A 25 -8.82 10.14 2.66
C VAL A 25 -8.31 10.84 3.91
N ALA A 26 -7.22 10.33 4.46
CA ALA A 26 -6.48 10.92 5.56
C ALA A 26 -5.36 11.81 5.04
N HIS A 27 -5.21 13.00 5.63
CA HIS A 27 -4.11 13.92 5.40
C HIS A 27 -3.36 14.19 6.70
N ARG A 28 -2.04 14.27 6.66
CA ARG A 28 -1.21 14.60 7.82
C ARG A 28 -0.13 15.58 7.40
N GLY A 29 -0.13 16.79 7.98
CA GLY A 29 0.85 17.82 7.64
C GLY A 29 0.76 18.30 6.18
N GLY A 30 -0.42 18.20 5.56
CA GLY A 30 -0.62 18.51 4.13
C GLY A 30 -0.37 17.35 3.18
N GLU A 31 0.21 16.24 3.65
CA GLU A 31 0.49 15.07 2.82
C GLU A 31 -0.59 13.99 2.93
N TYR A 32 -0.73 13.19 1.87
CA TYR A 32 -1.59 11.99 1.89
C TYR A 32 -1.05 10.98 2.91
N PHE A 33 -1.94 10.46 3.77
CA PHE A 33 -1.57 9.60 4.88
C PHE A 33 -2.25 8.22 4.84
N GLY A 34 -3.23 8.03 3.95
CA GLY A 34 -3.96 6.77 3.79
C GLY A 34 -5.42 7.01 3.45
N CYS A 35 -6.18 5.93 3.39
CA CYS A 35 -7.61 5.99 3.10
C CYS A 35 -8.39 4.93 3.87
N VAL A 36 -9.70 5.15 3.96
CA VAL A 36 -10.69 4.17 4.41
C VAL A 36 -11.73 4.01 3.32
N ASP A 37 -11.99 2.77 2.95
CA ASP A 37 -12.93 2.38 1.92
C ASP A 37 -14.03 1.50 2.53
N GLN A 38 -15.28 1.76 2.19
CA GLN A 38 -16.42 0.98 2.61
C GLN A 38 -16.55 -0.23 1.68
N VAL A 39 -16.61 -1.41 2.28
CA VAL A 39 -16.75 -2.68 1.58
C VAL A 39 -18.01 -3.41 2.03
N ALA A 40 -18.42 -4.44 1.28
CA ALA A 40 -19.55 -5.27 1.66
C ALA A 40 -19.29 -5.89 3.05
N GLY A 41 -20.01 -5.42 4.08
CA GLY A 41 -19.84 -5.85 5.47
C GLY A 41 -18.66 -5.20 6.21
N GLY A 42 -18.38 -3.91 5.97
CA GLY A 42 -17.51 -3.12 6.86
C GLY A 42 -16.66 -2.07 6.15
N PHE A 43 -15.49 -1.79 6.72
CA PHE A 43 -14.55 -0.78 6.25
C PHE A 43 -13.14 -1.35 6.20
N VAL A 44 -12.38 -1.02 5.16
CA VAL A 44 -10.96 -1.37 5.02
C VAL A 44 -10.14 -0.10 5.13
N SER A 45 -9.19 -0.07 6.06
CA SER A 45 -8.21 1.02 6.14
C SER A 45 -6.94 0.62 5.39
N ARG A 46 -6.34 1.58 4.70
CA ARG A 46 -5.16 1.39 3.85
C ARG A 46 -4.17 2.52 4.11
N ASP A 47 -2.88 2.20 4.18
CA ASP A 47 -1.84 3.19 4.46
C ASP A 47 -1.54 4.10 3.26
N ALA A 48 -0.60 5.03 3.45
CA ALA A 48 -0.16 5.97 2.42
C ALA A 48 0.37 5.30 1.12
N HIS A 49 0.65 3.99 1.14
CA HIS A 49 1.20 3.24 0.02
C HIS A 49 0.23 2.22 -0.55
N GLY A 50 -1.02 2.22 -0.09
CA GLY A 50 -2.01 1.27 -0.56
C GLY A 50 -1.94 -0.10 0.14
N VAL A 51 -1.17 -0.25 1.22
CA VAL A 51 -1.13 -1.51 1.96
C VAL A 51 -2.34 -1.59 2.90
N PRO A 52 -3.14 -2.68 2.85
CA PRO A 52 -4.22 -2.89 3.80
C PRO A 52 -3.69 -2.96 5.23
N VAL A 53 -4.18 -2.06 6.08
CA VAL A 53 -3.88 -2.01 7.52
C VAL A 53 -4.79 -2.97 8.28
N GLY A 54 -6.06 -3.06 7.87
CA GLY A 54 -7.03 -3.94 8.52
C GLY A 54 -8.44 -3.76 7.97
N ARG A 55 -9.34 -4.60 8.47
CA ARG A 55 -10.79 -4.55 8.20
C ARG A 55 -11.53 -4.38 9.52
N TYR A 56 -12.57 -3.55 9.49
CA TYR A 56 -13.27 -3.08 10.68
C TYR A 56 -14.77 -3.02 10.44
N ASP A 57 -15.54 -3.18 11.50
CA ASP A 57 -17.00 -3.12 11.43
C ASP A 57 -17.53 -1.69 11.41
N SER A 58 -16.72 -0.72 11.87
CA SER A 58 -17.12 0.69 11.96
C SER A 58 -16.09 1.63 11.34
N LEU A 59 -16.59 2.73 10.78
CA LEU A 59 -15.75 3.78 10.20
C LEU A 59 -14.82 4.42 11.25
N ASP A 60 -15.31 4.60 12.48
CA ASP A 60 -14.51 5.21 13.55
C ASP A 60 -13.28 4.35 13.90
N THR A 61 -13.47 3.03 14.05
CA THR A 61 -12.36 2.10 14.33
C THR A 61 -11.38 2.02 13.16
N ALA A 62 -11.86 2.06 11.92
CA ALA A 62 -11.01 2.14 10.72
C ALA A 62 -10.21 3.46 10.65
N LYS A 63 -10.79 4.59 11.05
CA LYS A 63 -10.07 5.87 11.09
C LYS A 63 -9.09 5.94 12.26
N ALA A 64 -9.44 5.33 13.39
CA ALA A 64 -8.58 5.23 14.56
C ALA A 64 -7.35 4.36 14.31
N SER A 65 -7.47 3.30 13.49
CA SER A 65 -6.34 2.46 13.13
C SER A 65 -5.22 3.27 12.47
N LEU A 66 -5.57 4.17 11.53
CA LEU A 66 -4.58 5.02 10.88
C LEU A 66 -3.94 6.03 11.84
N ARG A 67 -4.63 6.43 12.93
CA ARG A 67 -4.02 7.27 13.98
C ARG A 67 -2.93 6.53 14.76
N SER A 68 -3.11 5.23 15.00
CA SER A 68 -2.18 4.40 15.76
C SER A 68 -1.10 3.73 14.91
N THR A 69 -1.28 3.62 13.59
CA THR A 69 -0.33 2.94 12.67
C THR A 69 0.91 3.75 12.28
N THR A 70 1.35 4.69 13.11
CA THR A 70 2.77 5.15 13.09
C THR A 70 3.71 4.02 13.56
N HIS A 71 3.23 2.77 13.60
CA HIS A 71 3.85 1.63 14.24
C HIS A 71 4.91 0.99 13.32
N PRO A 72 6.15 0.79 13.80
CA PRO A 72 7.26 0.24 13.01
C PRO A 72 7.01 -1.17 12.45
N ALA A 73 5.98 -1.90 12.92
CA ALA A 73 5.60 -3.20 12.37
C ALA A 73 5.11 -3.13 10.91
N ASN A 74 4.51 -2.00 10.48
CA ASN A 74 4.08 -1.83 9.09
C ASN A 74 5.28 -1.56 8.17
N VAL A 75 6.26 -0.76 8.60
CA VAL A 75 7.52 -0.57 7.85
C VAL A 75 8.40 -1.82 7.83
N SER A 76 8.37 -2.67 8.87
CA SER A 76 9.12 -3.94 8.87
C SER A 76 8.46 -5.01 8.00
N ARG A 77 7.13 -5.07 7.91
CA ARG A 77 6.41 -5.90 6.93
C ARG A 77 6.76 -5.49 5.50
N ARG A 78 6.88 -4.18 5.24
CA ARG A 78 7.33 -3.64 3.95
C ARG A 78 8.76 -4.03 3.62
N ARG A 79 9.72 -3.88 4.55
CA ARG A 79 11.09 -4.39 4.35
C ARG A 79 11.13 -5.89 4.08
N ARG A 80 10.32 -6.71 4.77
CA ARG A 80 10.28 -8.17 4.52
C ARG A 80 9.72 -8.52 3.14
N LEU A 81 8.68 -7.82 2.67
CA LEU A 81 8.10 -8.06 1.35
C LEU A 81 9.03 -7.54 0.22
N GLU A 82 9.65 -6.38 0.41
CA GLU A 82 10.64 -5.83 -0.52
C GLU A 82 11.92 -6.68 -0.57
N GLN A 83 12.42 -7.17 0.57
CA GLN A 83 13.58 -8.08 0.64
C GLN A 83 13.30 -9.44 0.02
N ALA A 84 12.06 -9.94 0.08
CA ALA A 84 11.67 -11.16 -0.61
C ALA A 84 11.73 -11.02 -2.15
N THR A 85 11.69 -9.78 -2.67
CA THR A 85 11.73 -9.52 -4.12
C THR A 85 13.17 -9.45 -4.66
N VAL A 86 14.15 -9.00 -3.86
CA VAL A 86 15.54 -8.82 -4.33
C VAL A 86 16.32 -10.14 -4.41
N LEU A 87 15.84 -11.23 -3.80
CA LEU A 87 16.50 -12.54 -3.80
C LEU A 87 16.08 -13.48 -4.96
N THR A 88 15.36 -12.98 -5.98
CA THR A 88 15.03 -13.76 -7.19
C THR A 88 15.67 -13.18 -8.46
N ALA A 89 16.89 -12.63 -8.36
CA ALA A 89 17.64 -12.15 -9.53
C ALA A 89 18.92 -12.95 -9.84
N THR A 90 19.19 -14.06 -9.16
CA THR A 90 20.29 -14.97 -9.53
C THR A 90 19.85 -16.41 -9.41
N GLY A 91 19.21 -16.93 -10.46
CA GLY A 91 18.99 -18.37 -10.60
C GLY A 91 17.75 -18.69 -11.41
N VAL A 92 17.99 -19.26 -12.60
CA VAL A 92 17.02 -19.79 -13.57
C VAL A 92 16.51 -18.78 -14.58
N GLY A 93 17.36 -18.53 -15.57
CA GLY A 93 16.88 -18.38 -16.94
C GLY A 93 16.17 -19.66 -17.40
N GLY A 94 15.10 -19.50 -18.19
CA GLY A 94 14.46 -20.59 -18.93
C GLY A 94 13.00 -20.86 -18.54
N THR A 95 12.06 -20.13 -19.14
CA THR A 95 10.73 -20.59 -19.62
C THR A 95 9.86 -19.43 -20.14
N ALA A 96 10.45 -18.48 -20.89
CA ALA A 96 9.69 -17.46 -21.62
C ALA A 96 9.96 -17.50 -23.14
N LEU A 97 10.45 -18.63 -23.66
CA LEU A 97 10.66 -18.81 -25.10
C LEU A 97 10.35 -20.25 -25.56
N ALA A 98 9.09 -20.69 -25.44
CA ALA A 98 8.69 -21.98 -26.01
C ALA A 98 7.18 -22.14 -26.26
N LEU A 99 6.50 -21.11 -26.79
CA LEU A 99 5.20 -21.32 -27.44
C LEU A 99 5.00 -20.37 -28.63
N ALA A 100 6.03 -20.29 -29.48
CA ALA A 100 5.95 -19.58 -30.76
C ALA A 100 6.71 -20.34 -31.86
N LEU A 101 6.68 -21.69 -31.82
CA LEU A 101 7.06 -22.53 -32.94
C LEU A 101 5.79 -23.11 -33.57
N THR A 102 5.20 -22.27 -34.41
CA THR A 102 4.81 -22.63 -35.78
C THR A 102 4.09 -23.97 -35.93
N ALA A 103 2.77 -23.93 -35.71
CA ALA A 103 1.80 -24.80 -36.39
C ALA A 103 1.86 -24.55 -37.91
N GLY A 104 2.97 -24.94 -38.55
CA GLY A 104 3.26 -24.72 -39.96
C GLY A 104 4.14 -25.82 -40.53
N ALA A 105 3.95 -27.06 -40.09
CA ALA A 105 4.60 -28.23 -40.65
C ALA A 105 3.63 -29.41 -40.70
N LEU A 106 2.60 -29.30 -41.54
CA LEU A 106 2.04 -30.44 -42.29
C LEU A 106 1.09 -29.92 -43.40
N ALA A 107 1.41 -30.33 -44.63
CA ALA A 107 0.72 -30.11 -45.90
C ALA A 107 0.75 -28.67 -46.44
N PRO A 108 1.58 -28.39 -47.45
CA PRO A 108 1.24 -28.88 -48.78
C PRO A 108 2.44 -29.34 -49.60
N TYR A 109 2.51 -30.61 -49.98
CA TYR A 109 3.11 -31.03 -51.27
C TYR A 109 2.57 -32.41 -51.64
N LEU A 110 1.77 -32.41 -52.72
CA LEU A 110 1.28 -33.52 -53.55
C LEU A 110 0.17 -34.42 -52.98
#